data_AF-A0A5Q0HD41-F1
#
_entry.id   AF-A0A5Q0HD41-F1
#
_cell.length_a   1.000
_cell.length_b   1.000
_cell.length_c   1.000
_cell.angle_alpha   90.00
_cell.angle_beta   90.00
_cell.angle_gamma   90.00
#
_symmetry.space_group_name_H-M   'P 1'
#
loop_
_entity.id
_entity.type
_entity.pdbx_description
1 polymer ?
#
loop_
_entity_poly.entity_id
_entity_poly.type
_entity_poly.pdbx_seq_one_letter_code
_entity_poly.pdbx_strand_id
1 'polypeptide(L)' 'MGHVIDAVTWWNSNGRFVGAQADAVRRFMTDPINYELEPGSVNSLRGARLGTRYLPPTV' A
#
# COMPACT_ATOMS: atom_id res chain seq x y z
N MET A 1 13.05 -0.08 0.57
CA MET A 1 12.13 -0.53 -0.49
C MET A 1 10.84 0.22 -0.30
N GLY A 2 10.50 1.06 -1.25
CA GLY A 2 9.22 1.76 -1.30
C GLY A 2 8.26 0.99 -2.18
N HIS A 3 6.96 1.07 -1.89
CA HIS A 3 5.98 0.57 -2.83
C HIS A 3 5.92 1.47 -4.07
N VAL A 4 5.85 0.87 -5.26
CA VAL A 4 5.68 1.60 -6.53
C VAL A 4 4.34 2.36 -6.51
N ILE A 5 3.26 1.67 -6.15
CA ILE A 5 1.96 2.27 -5.81
C ILE A 5 1.87 2.31 -4.29
N ASP A 6 1.75 3.49 -3.72
CA ASP A 6 1.64 3.65 -2.28
C ASP A 6 0.56 2.73 -1.66
N ALA A 7 0.91 2.13 -0.52
CA ALA A 7 0.09 1.09 0.11
C ALA A 7 -1.27 1.61 0.58
N VAL A 8 -1.35 2.85 1.09
CA VAL A 8 -2.63 3.43 1.53
C VAL A 8 -3.51 3.77 0.33
N THR A 9 -2.91 4.23 -0.76
CA THR A 9 -3.60 4.51 -2.02
C THR A 9 -4.19 3.24 -2.62
N TRP A 10 -3.40 2.16 -2.69
CA TRP A 10 -3.88 0.88 -3.21
C TRP A 10 -4.93 0.24 -2.30
N TRP A 11 -4.74 0.30 -0.97
CA TRP A 11 -5.74 -0.19 -0.01
C TRP A 11 -7.09 0.51 -0.19
N ASN A 12 -7.09 1.84 -0.28
CA ASN A 12 -8.31 2.63 -0.37
C ASN A 12 -9.08 2.41 -1.68
N SER A 13 -8.38 2.03 -2.76
CA SER A 13 -8.97 1.81 -4.10
C SER A 13 -9.27 0.34 -4.42
N ASN A 14 -8.59 -0.61 -3.79
CA ASN A 14 -8.69 -2.04 -4.11
C ASN A 14 -8.84 -2.90 -2.86
N GLY A 15 -7.85 -2.89 -1.98
CA GLY A 15 -7.72 -3.86 -0.89
C GLY A 15 -8.88 -3.85 0.11
N ARG A 16 -9.42 -2.67 0.44
CA ARG A 16 -10.51 -2.53 1.41
C ARG A 16 -11.81 -3.22 1.00
N PHE A 17 -12.00 -3.50 -0.28
CA PHE A 17 -13.20 -4.12 -0.84
C PHE A 17 -13.16 -5.64 -0.85
N VAL A 18 -12.00 -6.24 -0.65
CA VAL A 18 -11.81 -7.70 -0.63
C VAL A 18 -11.44 -8.22 0.75
N GLY A 19 -11.04 -7.33 1.67
CA GLY A 19 -10.73 -7.64 3.06
C GLY A 19 -9.23 -7.82 3.30
N ALA A 20 -8.78 -7.47 4.50
CA ALA A 20 -7.35 -7.40 4.84
C ALA A 20 -6.60 -8.73 4.70
N GLN A 21 -7.31 -9.86 4.82
CA GLN A 21 -6.74 -11.20 4.72
C GLN A 21 -6.98 -11.88 3.36
N ALA A 22 -7.51 -11.17 2.37
CA ALA A 22 -7.71 -11.73 1.04
C ALA A 22 -6.37 -11.99 0.32
N ASP A 23 -6.35 -13.01 -0.53
CA ASP A 23 -5.17 -13.37 -1.30
C ASP A 23 -4.69 -12.23 -2.20
N ALA A 24 -5.60 -11.41 -2.73
CA ALA A 24 -5.25 -10.24 -3.52
C ALA A 24 -4.45 -9.20 -2.70
N VAL A 25 -4.81 -8.97 -1.44
CA VAL A 25 -4.08 -8.06 -0.54
C VAL A 25 -2.72 -8.65 -0.19
N ARG A 26 -2.66 -9.94 0.15
CA ARG A 26 -1.37 -10.60 0.43
C ARG A 26 -0.43 -10.52 -0.77
N ARG A 27 -0.91 -10.86 -1.97
CA ARG A 27 -0.11 -10.76 -3.21
C ARG A 27 0.42 -9.36 -3.44
N PHE A 28 -0.42 -8.33 -3.28
CA PHE A 28 0.05 -6.95 -3.40
C PHE A 28 1.17 -6.61 -2.40
N MET A 29 1.01 -7.02 -1.14
CA MET A 29 1.96 -6.71 -0.06
C MET A 29 3.25 -7.55 -0.09
N THR A 30 3.29 -8.70 -0.79
CA THR A 30 4.48 -9.57 -0.78
C THR A 30 5.15 -9.73 -2.14
N ASP A 31 4.50 -9.34 -3.23
CA ASP A 31 5.09 -9.46 -4.56
C ASP A 31 6.20 -8.41 -4.74
N PRO A 32 7.46 -8.83 -5.00
CA PRO A 32 8.58 -7.92 -5.18
C PRO A 32 8.41 -6.96 -6.36
N ILE A 33 7.55 -7.28 -7.35
CA ILE A 33 7.26 -6.37 -8.47
C ILE A 33 6.61 -5.05 -8.03
N ASN A 34 5.96 -5.05 -6.86
CA ASN A 34 5.31 -3.86 -6.30
C ASN A 34 6.27 -2.97 -5.52
N TYR A 35 7.57 -3.27 -5.52
CA TYR A 35 8.58 -2.55 -4.76
C TYR A 35 9.74 -2.06 -5.63
N GLU A 36 10.26 -0.90 -5.25
CA GLU A 36 11.49 -0.33 -5.81
C GLU A 36 12.51 -0.03 -4.71
N LEU A 37 13.80 -0.10 -5.06
CA LEU A 37 14.88 0.31 -4.17
C LEU A 37 14.81 1.82 -3.95
N GLU A 38 14.41 2.21 -2.75
CA GLU A 38 14.25 3.61 -2.35
C GLU A 38 14.90 3.83 -0.97
N PRO A 39 15.59 4.98 -0.77
CA PRO A 39 16.09 5.38 0.54
C PRO A 39 14.96 5.49 1.57
N GLY A 40 15.19 4.99 2.78
CA GLY A 40 14.16 4.95 3.83
C GLY A 40 13.60 6.33 4.23
N SER A 41 14.42 7.38 4.19
CA SER A 41 13.98 8.76 4.44
C SER A 41 12.96 9.24 3.40
N VAL A 42 13.17 8.90 2.12
CA VAL A 42 12.28 9.28 1.02
C VAL A 42 10.97 8.50 1.11
N ASN A 43 11.03 7.19 1.38
CA ASN A 43 9.85 6.33 1.54
C ASN A 43 8.90 6.85 2.62
N SER A 44 9.44 7.15 3.80
CA SER A 44 8.66 7.70 4.92
C SER A 44 8.07 9.08 4.59
N LEU A 45 8.80 9.93 3.88
CA LEU A 45 8.31 11.24 3.46
C LEU A 45 7.23 11.16 2.37
N ARG A 46 7.31 10.21 1.43
CA ARG A 46 6.27 10.00 0.40
C ARG A 46 4.93 9.73 1.05
N GLY A 47 4.87 8.79 1.99
CA GLY A 47 3.66 8.49 2.75
C GLY A 47 3.11 9.72 3.49
N ALA A 48 3.99 10.47 4.16
CA ALA A 48 3.60 11.70 4.86
C ALA A 48 3.02 12.79 3.94
N ARG A 49 3.56 12.91 2.71
CA ARG A 49 3.13 13.93 1.72
C ARG A 49 1.79 13.61 1.05
N LEU A 50 1.34 12.35 1.07
CA LEU A 50 0.06 11.97 0.48
C LEU A 50 -1.13 12.55 1.23
N GLY A 51 -1.00 12.78 2.54
CA GLY A 51 -2.08 13.32 3.38
C GLY A 51 -3.31 12.41 3.48
N THR A 52 -3.21 11.16 3.02
CA THR A 52 -4.30 10.18 3.07
C THR A 52 -4.13 9.23 4.25
N ARG A 53 -5.24 8.62 4.68
CA ARG A 53 -5.27 7.60 5.73
C ARG A 53 -5.94 6.34 5.22
N TYR A 54 -5.63 5.21 5.85
CA TYR A 54 -6.29 3.95 5.60
C TYR A 54 -7.77 4.07 5.98
N LEU A 55 -8.66 3.76 5.03
CA LEU A 55 -10.09 3.64 5.26
C LEU A 55 -10.42 2.27 5.86
N PRO A 56 -11.52 2.12 6.60
CA PRO A 56 -11.95 0.81 7.08
C PRO A 56 -12.30 -0.14 5.92
N PRO A 57 -12.16 -1.46 6.11
CA PRO A 57 -12.65 -2.46 5.16
C PRO A 57 -14.17 -2.34 4.99
N THR A 58 -14.67 -2.70 3.81
CA THR A 58 -16.11 -2.68 3.49
C THR A 58 -16.74 -4.07 3.51
N VAL A 59 -15.96 -5.08 3.89
CA VAL A 59 -16.34 -6.50 3.93
C VAL A 59 -16.02 -7.09 5.30
#